data_AF-A0A8D2KXL2-F1
#
_entry.id   AF-A0A8D2KXL2-F1
#
_cell.length_a   1.000
_cell.length_b   1.000
_cell.length_c   1.000
_cell.angle_alpha   90.00
_cell.angle_beta   90.00
_cell.angle_gamma   90.00
#
_symmetry.space_group_name_H-M   'P 1'
#
loop_
_entity.id
_entity.type
_entity.pdbx_description
1 polymer ?
#
loop_
_entity_poly.entity_id
_entity_poly.type
_entity_poly.pdbx_seq_one_letter_code
_entity_poly.pdbx_strand_id
1 'polypeptide(L)'
;MKRRKLAVAAGFCLSFLLGTLLNVLFIPAFDPQQQQTAAVTHSLADSPLDLPGEAERSGGRRSRWDLARQIRERYEEVLRYQERRLREAPGPAAPSGSRLLMKPLERRLMDLAPQQRLSSSSSTERSFGSLRSGVGTSSGTPWHPRAKLELSLSPLRLGCRDIRNVTDVHYLGSGYTKAVYKAVLNRSLAVALKSVDFAGHDIDNCVKRYGSLEDCYRLASYKIVKEMVLLQRLRHPNILQLHGYCYQDSNDISDTLTAITELGSPLEMIQLLQTSWEDRFRICLSLVRLLHYLAHSPLGSVTLLDFRPRQFVIVNGELKVTDLDDASIEESSCSSNRDCFMEFPARNFTLLCSVEGECQSMNEKRNLYNAYRFFFTYLLPHSAPSSLRPLLDVIVNATGELQWGIDETAAHLERVLHLYKSGMYLQNITRKTNSDYKKLPKAAILNEDYRCWPSYHHKGCLLSVFDVREAIDVCESHSQCSAFVLTNQTTWTGNKCQQVKVTINL
;
A
#
# COMPACT_ATOMS: atom_id res chain seq x y z
N MET A 1 -0.75 57.28 22.47
CA MET A 1 -0.70 55.80 22.53
C MET A 1 -1.95 55.06 22.01
N LYS A 2 -3.06 55.71 21.62
CA LYS A 2 -4.25 55.01 21.06
C LYS A 2 -4.21 54.74 19.54
N ARG A 3 -3.48 55.55 18.74
CA ARG A 3 -3.43 55.38 17.27
C ARG A 3 -2.52 54.24 16.78
N ARG A 4 -1.51 53.82 17.55
CA ARG A 4 -0.62 52.69 17.18
C ARG A 4 -1.21 51.31 17.45
N LYS A 5 -2.19 51.19 18.35
CA LYS A 5 -2.86 49.90 18.64
C LYS A 5 -3.90 49.52 17.59
N LEU A 6 -4.54 50.50 16.95
CA LEU A 6 -5.51 50.28 15.86
C LEU A 6 -4.85 49.80 14.56
N ALA A 7 -3.63 50.27 14.25
CA ALA A 7 -2.91 49.83 13.05
C ALA A 7 -2.44 48.37 13.13
N VAL A 8 -2.06 47.89 14.33
CA VAL A 8 -1.64 46.49 14.54
C VAL A 8 -2.85 45.54 14.54
N ALA A 9 -3.98 45.95 15.13
CA ALA A 9 -5.21 45.16 15.11
C ALA A 9 -5.82 45.04 13.70
N ALA A 10 -5.78 46.13 12.90
CA ALA A 10 -6.22 46.10 11.50
C ALA A 10 -5.31 45.24 10.61
N GLY A 11 -3.99 45.25 10.85
CA GLY A 11 -3.03 44.41 10.13
C GLY A 11 -3.21 42.91 10.41
N PHE A 12 -3.58 42.52 11.63
CA PHE A 12 -3.88 41.13 11.98
C PHE A 12 -5.22 40.64 11.42
N CYS A 13 -6.24 41.52 11.31
CA CYS A 13 -7.52 41.14 10.70
C CYS A 13 -7.41 40.99 9.18
N LEU A 14 -6.60 41.84 8.51
CA LEU A 14 -6.40 41.74 7.07
C LEU A 14 -5.60 40.50 6.68
N SER A 15 -4.58 40.12 7.46
CA SER A 15 -3.78 38.91 7.21
C SER A 15 -4.56 37.62 7.49
N PHE A 16 -5.45 37.63 8.49
CA PHE A 16 -6.34 36.49 8.76
C PHE A 16 -7.39 36.33 7.65
N LEU A 17 -7.97 37.43 7.17
CA LEU A 17 -8.94 37.42 6.06
C LEU A 17 -8.30 37.01 4.73
N LEU A 18 -7.08 37.48 4.41
CA LEU A 18 -6.32 37.05 3.22
C LEU A 18 -5.86 35.59 3.33
N GLY A 19 -5.48 35.12 4.53
CA GLY A 19 -5.13 33.73 4.78
C GLY A 19 -6.33 32.78 4.64
N THR A 20 -7.52 33.21 5.05
CA THR A 20 -8.76 32.45 4.80
C THR A 20 -9.21 32.50 3.34
N LEU A 21 -9.02 33.61 2.63
CA LEU A 21 -9.37 33.71 1.21
C LEU A 21 -8.46 32.85 0.32
N LEU A 22 -7.16 32.81 0.62
CA LEU A 22 -6.19 31.97 -0.10
C LEU A 22 -6.39 30.47 0.17
N ASN A 23 -6.85 30.10 1.36
CA ASN A 23 -7.25 28.72 1.66
C ASN A 23 -8.58 28.31 1.02
N VAL A 24 -9.47 29.25 0.68
CA VAL A 24 -10.72 28.96 -0.05
C VAL A 24 -10.49 28.91 -1.57
N LEU A 25 -9.49 29.65 -2.10
CA LEU A 25 -9.19 29.70 -3.53
C LEU A 25 -8.24 28.60 -4.04
N PHE A 26 -7.55 27.88 -3.15
CA PHE A 26 -6.57 26.81 -3.52
C PHE A 26 -6.87 25.46 -2.86
N ILE A 27 -8.14 25.05 -2.82
CA ILE A 27 -8.51 23.65 -2.59
C ILE A 27 -8.56 22.96 -3.95
N PRO A 28 -7.75 21.92 -4.22
CA PRO A 28 -7.97 21.07 -5.39
C PRO A 28 -9.32 20.36 -5.20
N ALA A 29 -10.24 20.63 -6.12
CA ALA A 29 -11.61 20.14 -6.14
C ALA A 29 -11.65 18.60 -5.96
N PHE A 30 -12.10 18.18 -4.77
CA PHE A 30 -12.78 16.91 -4.59
C PHE A 30 -14.22 17.13 -5.03
N ASP A 31 -14.67 16.40 -6.04
CA ASP A 31 -16.01 16.45 -6.60
C ASP A 31 -16.99 15.63 -5.71
N PRO A 32 -17.97 16.24 -5.02
CA PRO A 32 -19.02 15.55 -4.31
C PRO A 32 -20.35 15.82 -5.02
N GLN A 33 -20.54 15.28 -6.23
CA GLN A 33 -21.82 15.32 -6.91
C GLN A 33 -22.32 13.93 -7.28
N GLN A 34 -22.79 13.18 -6.27
CA GLN A 34 -23.90 12.24 -6.47
C GLN A 34 -24.55 11.78 -5.15
N GLN A 35 -25.04 12.73 -4.35
CA GLN A 35 -26.01 12.37 -3.31
C GLN A 35 -27.00 13.50 -3.06
N GLN A 36 -28.28 13.16 -3.31
CA GLN A 36 -29.54 13.87 -3.01
C GLN A 36 -30.19 14.68 -4.14
N THR A 37 -31.07 13.98 -4.88
CA THR A 37 -32.46 14.42 -5.13
C THR A 37 -33.31 13.19 -5.49
N ALA A 38 -33.70 12.43 -4.46
CA ALA A 38 -34.90 11.59 -4.53
C ALA A 38 -36.03 12.38 -3.85
N ALA A 39 -36.65 13.27 -4.61
CA ALA A 39 -37.92 13.88 -4.24
C ALA A 39 -39.03 13.18 -5.03
N VAL A 40 -39.97 12.64 -4.26
CA VAL A 40 -41.16 11.92 -4.68
C VAL A 40 -42.06 12.83 -5.52
N THR A 41 -42.41 12.42 -6.73
CA THR A 41 -43.64 12.84 -7.41
C THR A 41 -44.25 11.63 -8.11
N HIS A 42 -45.37 11.17 -7.57
CA HIS A 42 -46.32 10.28 -8.23
C HIS A 42 -46.84 10.95 -9.50
N SER A 43 -46.82 10.24 -10.62
CA SER A 43 -47.73 10.52 -11.74
C SER A 43 -48.02 9.22 -12.48
N LEU A 44 -49.30 8.88 -12.45
CA LEU A 44 -49.96 7.80 -13.17
C LEU A 44 -49.95 8.10 -14.67
N ALA A 45 -49.52 7.14 -15.48
CA ALA A 45 -49.91 7.03 -16.89
C ALA A 45 -49.72 5.59 -17.38
N ASP A 46 -50.84 5.00 -17.82
CA ASP A 46 -50.99 3.71 -18.48
C ASP A 46 -50.05 3.52 -19.68
N SER A 47 -49.57 2.28 -19.88
CA SER A 47 -49.33 1.64 -21.19
C SER A 47 -48.80 0.19 -21.04
N PRO A 48 -48.95 -0.68 -22.07
CA PRO A 48 -49.57 -1.99 -21.93
C PRO A 48 -48.62 -3.17 -21.70
N LEU A 49 -49.23 -4.30 -21.35
CA LEU A 49 -48.66 -5.65 -21.27
C LEU A 49 -47.81 -6.01 -22.50
N ASP A 50 -46.48 -5.98 -22.35
CA ASP A 50 -45.54 -6.59 -23.28
C ASP A 50 -45.03 -7.92 -22.72
N LEU A 51 -45.26 -9.00 -23.47
CA LEU A 51 -44.67 -10.32 -23.29
C LEU A 51 -43.16 -10.27 -23.61
N PRO A 52 -42.28 -10.97 -22.88
CA PRO A 52 -40.84 -10.88 -23.10
C PRO A 52 -40.43 -11.57 -24.40
N GLY A 53 -40.09 -10.76 -25.40
CA GLY A 53 -39.57 -11.19 -26.70
C GLY A 53 -38.11 -11.65 -26.65
N GLU A 54 -37.77 -12.57 -27.54
CA GLU A 54 -36.52 -13.37 -27.61
C GLU A 54 -35.18 -12.60 -27.64
N ALA A 55 -35.19 -11.27 -27.71
CA ALA A 55 -34.00 -10.42 -27.67
C ALA A 55 -33.29 -10.45 -26.30
N GLU A 56 -34.02 -10.50 -25.18
CA GLU A 56 -33.42 -10.58 -23.83
C GLU A 56 -32.70 -11.91 -23.57
N ARG A 57 -33.19 -13.01 -24.15
CA ARG A 57 -32.56 -14.34 -24.03
C ARG A 57 -31.17 -14.38 -24.69
N SER A 58 -30.99 -13.66 -25.79
CA SER A 58 -29.69 -13.61 -26.50
C SER A 58 -28.67 -12.71 -25.78
N GLY A 59 -29.13 -11.59 -25.19
CA GLY A 59 -28.32 -10.69 -24.36
C GLY A 59 -27.87 -11.34 -23.04
N GLY A 60 -28.78 -12.01 -22.33
CA GLY A 60 -28.48 -12.72 -21.08
C GLY A 60 -27.50 -13.87 -21.28
N ARG A 61 -27.59 -14.60 -22.41
CA ARG A 61 -26.66 -15.69 -22.72
C ARG A 61 -25.25 -15.16 -22.98
N ARG A 62 -25.09 -14.08 -23.77
CA ARG A 62 -23.79 -13.41 -23.99
C ARG A 62 -23.19 -12.86 -22.71
N SER A 63 -24.01 -12.21 -21.88
CA SER A 63 -23.60 -11.65 -20.58
C SER A 63 -23.05 -12.75 -19.64
N ARG A 64 -23.73 -13.91 -19.57
CA ARG A 64 -23.27 -15.05 -18.78
C ARG A 64 -21.97 -15.68 -19.31
N TRP A 65 -21.79 -15.75 -20.62
CA TRP A 65 -20.52 -16.19 -21.22
C TRP A 65 -19.36 -15.23 -20.89
N ASP A 66 -19.61 -13.93 -20.89
CA ASP A 66 -18.61 -12.92 -20.53
C ASP A 66 -18.19 -13.00 -19.06
N LEU A 67 -19.13 -13.25 -18.14
CA LEU A 67 -18.83 -13.47 -16.72
C LEU A 67 -18.03 -14.77 -16.52
N ALA A 68 -18.47 -15.88 -17.12
CA ALA A 68 -17.75 -17.15 -17.04
C ALA A 68 -16.32 -17.06 -17.60
N ARG A 69 -16.11 -16.29 -18.67
CA ARG A 69 -14.76 -16.00 -19.20
C ARG A 69 -13.92 -15.23 -18.19
N GLN A 70 -14.46 -14.17 -17.58
CA GLN A 70 -13.73 -13.38 -16.57
C GLN A 70 -13.35 -14.24 -15.36
N ILE A 71 -14.27 -15.06 -14.86
CA ILE A 71 -14.00 -15.98 -13.74
C ILE A 71 -12.85 -16.93 -14.11
N ARG A 72 -12.86 -17.47 -15.34
CA ARG A 72 -11.79 -18.35 -15.83
C ARG A 72 -10.45 -17.63 -15.91
N GLU A 73 -10.40 -16.42 -16.47
CA GLU A 73 -9.17 -15.62 -16.56
C GLU A 73 -8.57 -15.35 -15.18
N ARG A 74 -9.40 -15.08 -14.17
CA ARG A 74 -8.95 -14.86 -12.78
C ARG A 74 -8.47 -16.13 -12.10
N TYR A 75 -9.15 -17.25 -12.36
CA TYR A 75 -8.71 -18.57 -11.92
C TYR A 75 -7.33 -18.92 -12.50
N GLU A 76 -7.16 -18.76 -13.82
CA GLU A 76 -5.89 -19.01 -14.52
C GLU A 76 -4.77 -18.07 -14.03
N GLU A 77 -5.09 -16.80 -13.75
CA GLU A 77 -4.14 -15.87 -13.12
C GLU A 77 -3.64 -16.40 -11.77
N VAL A 78 -4.54 -16.83 -10.89
CA VAL A 78 -4.16 -17.38 -9.58
C VAL A 78 -3.29 -18.62 -9.72
N LEU A 79 -3.62 -19.52 -10.66
CA LEU A 79 -2.81 -20.72 -10.90
C LEU A 79 -1.37 -20.39 -11.28
N ARG A 80 -1.15 -19.36 -12.11
CA ARG A 80 0.21 -18.92 -12.50
C ARG A 80 1.08 -18.52 -11.31
N TYR A 81 0.49 -17.98 -10.25
CA TYR A 81 1.21 -17.65 -9.01
C TYR A 81 1.44 -18.85 -8.08
N GLN A 82 0.58 -19.87 -8.17
CA GLN A 82 0.75 -21.13 -7.43
C GLN A 82 1.83 -22.01 -8.02
N GLU A 83 1.92 -22.05 -9.36
CA GLU A 83 2.92 -22.85 -10.05
C GLU A 83 4.33 -22.46 -9.59
N ARG A 84 5.04 -23.46 -9.07
CA ARG A 84 6.44 -23.31 -8.70
C ARG A 84 7.21 -23.23 -10.01
N ARG A 85 7.40 -22.03 -10.55
CA ARG A 85 8.45 -21.81 -11.56
C ARG A 85 9.79 -22.16 -10.91
N LEU A 86 10.16 -23.43 -10.95
CA LEU A 86 11.54 -23.83 -11.07
C LEU A 86 12.01 -23.10 -12.33
N ARG A 87 12.82 -22.05 -12.18
CA ARG A 87 13.58 -21.53 -13.32
C ARG A 87 14.46 -22.68 -13.78
N GLU A 88 14.00 -23.43 -14.78
CA GLU A 88 14.87 -24.25 -15.60
C GLU A 88 15.94 -23.32 -16.19
N ALA A 89 17.19 -23.80 -16.15
CA ALA A 89 18.33 -23.14 -16.77
C ALA A 89 18.03 -22.82 -18.26
N PRO A 90 18.74 -21.86 -18.90
CA PRO A 90 18.43 -21.46 -20.25
C PRO A 90 18.69 -22.61 -21.23
N GLY A 91 17.63 -23.29 -21.65
CA GLY A 91 17.62 -24.17 -22.82
C GLY A 91 17.45 -23.36 -24.11
N PRO A 92 17.86 -23.89 -25.27
CA PRO A 92 17.97 -23.11 -26.50
C PRO A 92 16.60 -22.64 -27.00
N ALA A 93 16.59 -21.41 -27.50
CA ALA A 93 15.41 -20.68 -27.96
C ALA A 93 14.53 -21.49 -28.93
N ALA A 94 13.25 -21.63 -28.58
CA ALA A 94 12.21 -22.05 -29.50
C ALA A 94 11.70 -20.83 -30.31
N PRO A 95 11.30 -21.02 -31.59
CA PRO A 95 11.11 -19.93 -32.51
C PRO A 95 9.88 -19.09 -32.17
N SER A 96 10.09 -17.78 -32.28
CA SER A 96 9.11 -16.70 -32.17
C SER A 96 7.93 -16.90 -33.12
N GLY A 97 6.77 -17.27 -32.56
CA GLY A 97 5.51 -17.30 -33.28
C GLY A 97 4.35 -17.51 -32.31
N SER A 98 3.46 -16.51 -32.23
CA SER A 98 2.27 -16.43 -31.36
C SER A 98 2.47 -15.82 -29.97
N ARG A 99 3.06 -14.62 -29.88
CA ARG A 99 2.82 -13.73 -28.73
C ARG A 99 1.40 -13.17 -28.86
N LEU A 100 0.46 -13.66 -28.05
CA LEU A 100 -0.82 -13.00 -27.84
C LEU A 100 -0.53 -11.55 -27.43
N LEU A 101 -1.02 -10.58 -28.21
CA LEU A 101 -1.02 -9.17 -27.86
C LEU A 101 -1.88 -8.98 -26.60
N MET A 102 -1.26 -9.16 -25.43
CA MET A 102 -1.86 -8.81 -24.15
C MET A 102 -1.78 -7.30 -23.98
N LYS A 103 -2.92 -6.70 -23.59
CA LYS A 103 -3.04 -5.26 -23.32
C LYS A 103 -2.07 -4.81 -22.22
N PRO A 104 -1.67 -3.52 -22.19
CA PRO A 104 -0.84 -2.97 -21.12
C PRO A 104 -1.46 -3.28 -19.75
N LEU A 105 -0.65 -3.85 -18.87
CA LEU A 105 -1.04 -4.41 -17.58
C LEU A 105 -1.22 -3.34 -16.49
N GLU A 106 -1.73 -2.16 -16.86
CA GLU A 106 -2.05 -1.08 -15.92
C GLU A 106 -3.43 -1.25 -15.24
N ARG A 107 -4.11 -2.37 -15.51
CA ARG A 107 -5.49 -2.59 -15.08
C ARG A 107 -5.55 -3.27 -13.72
N ARG A 108 -6.39 -2.73 -12.85
CA ARG A 108 -6.71 -3.35 -11.56
C ARG A 108 -7.47 -4.63 -11.79
N LEU A 109 -7.32 -5.55 -10.85
CA LEU A 109 -8.13 -6.74 -10.75
C LEU A 109 -9.59 -6.24 -10.68
N MET A 110 -10.43 -6.53 -11.68
CA MET A 110 -11.85 -6.09 -11.84
C MET A 110 -12.16 -4.76 -12.56
N ASP A 111 -11.25 -4.14 -13.33
CA ASP A 111 -11.64 -3.01 -14.19
C ASP A 111 -12.66 -3.42 -15.28
N LEU A 112 -13.95 -3.33 -14.96
CA LEU A 112 -15.09 -3.61 -15.83
C LEU A 112 -15.32 -2.45 -16.82
N ALA A 113 -14.42 -2.21 -17.76
CA ALA A 113 -14.64 -1.18 -18.79
C ALA A 113 -15.40 -1.71 -20.04
N PRO A 114 -16.31 -0.92 -20.65
CA PRO A 114 -16.99 -1.28 -21.90
C PRO A 114 -16.02 -1.26 -23.09
N GLN A 115 -16.16 -2.20 -24.02
CA GLN A 115 -15.51 -2.09 -25.33
C GLN A 115 -16.12 -0.91 -26.11
N GLN A 116 -15.47 0.26 -26.11
CA GLN A 116 -15.70 1.24 -27.16
C GLN A 116 -15.17 0.67 -28.47
N ARG A 117 -16.07 0.52 -29.45
CA ARG A 117 -15.74 0.14 -30.82
C ARG A 117 -14.92 1.27 -31.45
N LEU A 118 -13.64 1.06 -31.69
CA LEU A 118 -12.95 1.79 -32.74
C LEU A 118 -13.24 1.07 -34.06
N SER A 119 -14.11 1.69 -34.85
CA SER A 119 -14.29 1.36 -36.27
C SER A 119 -13.06 1.83 -37.04
N SER A 120 -12.26 0.89 -37.54
CA SER A 120 -11.45 1.12 -38.73
C SER A 120 -11.56 -0.07 -39.67
N SER A 121 -12.14 0.22 -40.82
CA SER A 121 -12.28 -0.65 -41.97
C SER A 121 -10.91 -0.90 -42.61
N SER A 122 -10.49 -2.16 -42.68
CA SER A 122 -9.63 -2.62 -43.77
C SER A 122 -9.88 -4.11 -44.02
N SER A 123 -10.62 -4.37 -45.08
CA SER A 123 -10.75 -5.64 -45.76
C SER A 123 -9.40 -6.12 -46.28
N THR A 124 -8.98 -7.33 -45.89
CA THR A 124 -8.08 -8.14 -46.73
C THR A 124 -8.29 -9.60 -46.40
N GLU A 125 -8.94 -10.31 -47.34
CA GLU A 125 -8.95 -11.76 -47.40
C GLU A 125 -7.53 -12.28 -47.60
N ARG A 126 -7.13 -13.29 -46.82
CA ARG A 126 -6.14 -14.29 -47.28
C ARG A 126 -6.41 -15.62 -46.59
N SER A 127 -6.61 -16.61 -47.44
CA SER A 127 -6.96 -17.99 -47.13
C SER A 127 -5.72 -18.90 -47.17
N PHE A 128 -5.83 -20.05 -46.51
CA PHE A 128 -4.92 -21.22 -46.45
C PHE A 128 -3.67 -21.12 -45.54
N GLY A 129 -3.30 -22.16 -44.76
CA GLY A 129 -3.69 -23.57 -44.84
C GLY A 129 -3.49 -24.34 -43.54
N SER A 130 -4.20 -25.46 -43.48
CA SER A 130 -4.21 -26.46 -42.40
C SER A 130 -2.84 -27.07 -42.15
N LEU A 131 -2.31 -26.91 -40.93
CA LEU A 131 -1.41 -27.89 -40.33
C LEU A 131 -2.03 -28.41 -39.02
N ARG A 132 -2.47 -29.67 -39.09
CA ARG A 132 -2.86 -30.49 -37.95
C ARG A 132 -1.63 -30.68 -37.06
N SER A 133 -1.72 -30.21 -35.82
CA SER A 133 -1.00 -30.82 -34.70
C SER A 133 -1.98 -30.97 -33.55
N GLY A 134 -2.14 -32.21 -33.10
CA GLY A 134 -3.25 -32.64 -32.26
C GLY A 134 -3.22 -32.03 -30.86
N VAL A 135 -4.20 -31.19 -30.58
CA VAL A 135 -4.76 -31.01 -29.24
C VAL A 135 -6.25 -31.24 -29.39
N GLY A 136 -6.77 -32.21 -28.64
CA GLY A 136 -8.14 -32.70 -28.74
C GLY A 136 -9.15 -31.56 -28.70
N THR A 137 -9.82 -31.35 -29.82
CA THR A 137 -11.08 -30.62 -29.93
C THR A 137 -12.14 -31.39 -29.16
N SER A 138 -12.34 -31.02 -27.89
CA SER A 138 -13.59 -31.35 -27.20
C SER A 138 -14.58 -30.22 -27.44
N SER A 139 -15.68 -30.60 -28.09
CA SER A 139 -16.93 -29.89 -28.18
C SER A 139 -17.35 -29.26 -26.84
N GLY A 140 -17.55 -27.93 -26.85
CA GLY A 140 -18.64 -27.21 -26.17
C GLY A 140 -19.18 -27.72 -24.83
N THR A 141 -18.34 -28.10 -23.87
CA THR A 141 -18.76 -28.20 -22.47
C THR A 141 -18.65 -26.82 -21.83
N PRO A 142 -19.73 -26.29 -21.20
CA PRO A 142 -19.61 -25.10 -20.37
C PRO A 142 -18.56 -25.37 -19.29
N TRP A 143 -17.49 -24.60 -19.26
CA TRP A 143 -16.56 -24.65 -18.13
C TRP A 143 -17.36 -24.31 -16.87
N HIS A 144 -17.47 -25.29 -15.99
CA HIS A 144 -18.04 -25.09 -14.67
C HIS A 144 -16.90 -24.63 -13.76
N PRO A 145 -16.96 -23.39 -13.24
CA PRO A 145 -16.00 -22.95 -12.24
C PRO A 145 -16.04 -23.95 -11.08
N ARG A 146 -14.89 -24.48 -10.65
CA ARG A 146 -14.84 -25.18 -9.36
C ARG A 146 -15.21 -24.16 -8.28
N ALA A 147 -16.15 -24.50 -7.41
CA ALA A 147 -16.59 -23.62 -6.32
C ALA A 147 -15.45 -23.35 -5.32
N LYS A 148 -14.64 -24.37 -5.07
CA LYS A 148 -13.45 -24.30 -4.23
C LYS A 148 -12.18 -24.46 -5.06
N LEU A 149 -11.28 -23.50 -4.97
CA LEU A 149 -9.93 -23.68 -5.51
C LEU A 149 -9.13 -24.59 -4.58
N GLU A 150 -8.59 -25.68 -5.12
CA GLU A 150 -7.58 -26.49 -4.45
C GLU A 150 -6.28 -25.68 -4.37
N LEU A 151 -6.17 -24.94 -3.28
CA LEU A 151 -5.02 -24.13 -2.95
C LEU A 151 -3.86 -25.04 -2.57
N SER A 152 -2.85 -25.20 -3.44
CA SER A 152 -1.58 -25.87 -3.13
C SER A 152 -0.69 -24.99 -2.24
N LEU A 153 -1.25 -24.56 -1.11
CA LEU A 153 -0.59 -23.79 -0.08
C LEU A 153 0.07 -24.76 0.90
N SER A 154 1.33 -24.48 1.28
CA SER A 154 1.98 -25.10 2.44
C SER A 154 1.05 -25.06 3.67
N PRO A 155 1.14 -26.03 4.59
CA PRO A 155 0.25 -26.13 5.74
C PRO A 155 0.17 -24.82 6.52
N LEU A 156 -1.00 -24.19 6.53
CA LEU A 156 -1.29 -23.02 7.35
C LEU A 156 -1.87 -23.46 8.70
N ARG A 157 -1.66 -22.64 9.73
CA ARG A 157 -1.92 -23.04 11.12
C ARG A 157 -3.39 -22.92 11.53
N LEU A 158 -4.13 -22.03 10.88
CA LEU A 158 -5.51 -21.72 11.24
C LEU A 158 -6.48 -22.10 10.12
N GLY A 159 -7.67 -22.54 10.48
CA GLY A 159 -8.74 -22.90 9.56
C GLY A 159 -10.13 -22.66 10.12
N CYS A 160 -11.11 -23.33 9.51
CA CYS A 160 -12.52 -23.12 9.84
C CYS A 160 -12.90 -23.38 11.30
N ARG A 161 -12.21 -24.30 11.98
CA ARG A 161 -12.51 -24.62 13.38
C ARG A 161 -12.13 -23.46 14.30
N ASP A 162 -11.04 -22.77 13.99
CA ASP A 162 -10.50 -21.68 14.81
C ASP A 162 -11.38 -20.43 14.77
N ILE A 163 -12.06 -20.20 13.63
CA ILE A 163 -12.91 -19.03 13.46
C ILE A 163 -14.38 -19.24 13.85
N ARG A 164 -14.78 -20.45 14.30
CA ARG A 164 -16.16 -20.71 14.77
C ARG A 164 -16.47 -20.04 16.10
N ASN A 165 -15.48 -19.93 17.00
CA ASN A 165 -15.65 -19.45 18.37
C ASN A 165 -14.76 -18.23 18.64
N VAL A 166 -14.82 -17.23 17.77
CA VAL A 166 -14.07 -15.98 17.92
C VAL A 166 -14.72 -15.04 18.93
N THR A 167 -13.92 -14.20 19.58
CA THR A 167 -14.40 -13.11 20.45
C THR A 167 -13.94 -11.75 19.92
N ASP A 168 -14.47 -10.67 20.48
CA ASP A 168 -14.08 -9.28 20.16
C ASP A 168 -14.11 -8.96 18.65
N VAL A 169 -15.18 -9.40 18.00
CA VAL A 169 -15.37 -9.17 16.57
C VAL A 169 -15.74 -7.71 16.34
N HIS A 170 -14.87 -6.98 15.65
CA HIS A 170 -15.09 -5.58 15.31
C HIS A 170 -14.83 -5.34 13.84
N TYR A 171 -15.77 -4.69 13.17
CA TYR A 171 -15.55 -4.19 11.81
C TYR A 171 -14.44 -3.15 11.82
N LEU A 172 -13.46 -3.31 10.92
CA LEU A 172 -12.33 -2.38 10.76
C LEU A 172 -12.50 -1.49 9.54
N GLY A 173 -13.09 -2.01 8.46
CA GLY A 173 -13.29 -1.28 7.22
C GLY A 173 -13.62 -2.21 6.06
N SER A 174 -14.05 -1.62 4.96
CA SER A 174 -14.26 -2.30 3.70
C SER A 174 -13.79 -1.44 2.54
N GLY A 175 -13.45 -2.10 1.45
CA GLY A 175 -13.07 -1.47 0.19
C GLY A 175 -14.05 -1.84 -0.92
N TYR A 176 -13.59 -1.78 -2.17
CA TYR A 176 -14.41 -2.14 -3.33
C TYR A 176 -14.85 -3.60 -3.33
N THR A 177 -14.02 -4.50 -2.77
CA THR A 177 -14.22 -5.95 -2.86
C THR A 177 -14.28 -6.64 -1.50
N LYS A 178 -13.54 -6.15 -0.51
CA LYS A 178 -13.26 -6.89 0.73
C LYS A 178 -13.77 -6.13 1.94
N ALA A 179 -14.33 -6.85 2.90
CA ALA A 179 -14.59 -6.38 4.25
C ALA A 179 -13.57 -6.99 5.21
N VAL A 180 -13.14 -6.21 6.20
CA VAL A 180 -12.12 -6.59 7.16
C VAL A 180 -12.65 -6.46 8.58
N TYR A 181 -12.50 -7.52 9.36
CA TYR A 181 -12.90 -7.57 10.76
C TYR A 181 -11.71 -7.92 11.63
N LYS A 182 -11.58 -7.24 12.77
CA LYS A 182 -10.76 -7.72 13.88
C LYS A 182 -11.51 -8.86 14.54
N ALA A 183 -10.79 -9.91 14.92
CA ALA A 183 -11.26 -10.96 15.81
C ALA A 183 -10.14 -11.38 16.76
N VAL A 184 -10.50 -11.90 17.92
CA VAL A 184 -9.57 -12.53 18.86
C VAL A 184 -9.79 -14.04 18.86
N LEU A 185 -8.76 -14.77 18.43
CA LEU A 185 -8.71 -16.23 18.40
C LEU A 185 -8.04 -16.76 19.66
N ASN A 186 -8.52 -17.90 20.17
CA ASN A 186 -7.94 -18.59 21.33
C ASN A 186 -7.67 -17.65 22.53
N ARG A 187 -8.55 -16.65 22.72
CA ARG A 187 -8.52 -15.62 23.79
C ARG A 187 -7.34 -14.64 23.78
N SER A 188 -6.36 -14.78 22.89
CA SER A 188 -5.15 -13.93 22.92
C SER A 188 -4.64 -13.46 21.56
N LEU A 189 -4.89 -14.22 20.49
CA LEU A 189 -4.37 -13.90 19.17
C LEU A 189 -5.35 -12.99 18.43
N ALA A 190 -5.05 -11.69 18.38
CA ALA A 190 -5.78 -10.76 17.54
C ALA A 190 -5.40 -10.94 16.07
N VAL A 191 -6.40 -11.13 15.21
CA VAL A 191 -6.25 -11.34 13.76
C VAL A 191 -7.16 -10.39 12.98
N ALA A 192 -6.84 -10.24 11.69
CA ALA A 192 -7.76 -9.66 10.71
C ALA A 192 -8.39 -10.78 9.88
N LEU A 193 -9.72 -10.79 9.82
CA LEU A 193 -10.52 -11.65 8.96
C LEU A 193 -10.91 -10.85 7.72
N LYS A 194 -10.50 -11.31 6.54
CA LYS A 194 -10.81 -10.68 5.26
C LYS A 194 -11.78 -11.57 4.48
N SER A 195 -12.94 -11.06 4.13
CA SER A 195 -13.96 -11.74 3.32
C SER A 195 -14.44 -10.83 2.20
N VAL A 196 -15.15 -11.38 1.21
CA VAL A 196 -15.82 -10.56 0.20
C VAL A 196 -16.85 -9.66 0.88
N ASP A 197 -16.89 -8.39 0.50
CA ASP A 197 -17.92 -7.43 0.92
C ASP A 197 -19.12 -7.54 -0.03
N PHE A 198 -20.23 -8.10 0.47
CA PHE A 198 -21.47 -8.23 -0.27
C PHE A 198 -22.12 -6.87 -0.60
N ALA A 199 -21.83 -5.83 0.20
CA ALA A 199 -22.25 -4.47 -0.07
C ALA A 199 -21.20 -3.67 -0.89
N GLY A 200 -20.09 -4.31 -1.24
CA GLY A 200 -18.99 -3.71 -1.98
C GLY A 200 -19.34 -3.45 -3.45
N HIS A 201 -18.69 -2.44 -4.04
CA HIS A 201 -18.90 -2.03 -5.42
C HIS A 201 -18.70 -3.15 -6.45
N ASP A 202 -17.74 -4.06 -6.24
CA ASP A 202 -17.50 -5.16 -7.19
C ASP A 202 -18.68 -6.13 -7.25
N ILE A 203 -19.29 -6.44 -6.10
CA ILE A 203 -20.47 -7.30 -6.05
C ILE A 203 -21.67 -6.57 -6.62
N ASP A 204 -21.96 -5.36 -6.16
CA ASP A 204 -23.11 -4.56 -6.61
C ASP A 204 -23.08 -4.35 -8.13
N ASN A 205 -21.96 -3.90 -8.69
CA ASN A 205 -21.82 -3.67 -10.13
C ASN A 205 -21.90 -4.98 -10.94
N CYS A 206 -21.30 -6.06 -10.44
CA CYS A 206 -21.34 -7.35 -11.12
C CYS A 206 -22.78 -7.90 -11.13
N VAL A 207 -23.48 -7.88 -10.01
CA VAL A 207 -24.86 -8.39 -9.91
C VAL A 207 -25.80 -7.57 -10.77
N LYS A 208 -25.70 -6.23 -10.74
CA LYS A 208 -26.47 -5.34 -11.63
C LYS A 208 -26.28 -5.68 -13.11
N ARG A 209 -25.07 -6.10 -13.50
CA ARG A 209 -24.73 -6.39 -14.90
C ARG A 209 -25.08 -7.82 -15.34
N TYR A 210 -24.91 -8.79 -14.47
CA TYR A 210 -24.94 -10.22 -14.82
C TYR A 210 -26.05 -11.02 -14.14
N GLY A 211 -26.67 -10.48 -13.09
CA GLY A 211 -27.80 -11.09 -12.38
C GLY A 211 -27.49 -12.37 -11.60
N SER A 212 -26.21 -12.73 -11.41
CA SER A 212 -25.78 -13.95 -10.70
C SER A 212 -24.92 -13.59 -9.49
N LEU A 213 -25.51 -13.64 -8.29
CA LEU A 213 -24.80 -13.35 -7.04
C LEU A 213 -23.66 -14.34 -6.80
N GLU A 214 -23.90 -15.64 -6.99
CA GLU A 214 -22.92 -16.69 -6.76
C GLU A 214 -21.69 -16.54 -7.69
N ASP A 215 -21.90 -16.31 -8.98
CA ASP A 215 -20.80 -16.14 -9.93
C ASP A 215 -20.04 -14.82 -9.70
N CYS A 216 -20.75 -13.75 -9.31
CA CYS A 216 -20.14 -12.49 -8.93
C CYS A 216 -19.31 -12.61 -7.65
N TYR A 217 -19.80 -13.35 -6.66
CA TYR A 217 -19.05 -13.71 -5.48
C TYR A 217 -17.77 -14.47 -5.83
N ARG A 218 -17.88 -15.51 -6.68
CA ARG A 218 -16.71 -16.27 -7.14
C ARG A 218 -15.70 -15.37 -7.82
N LEU A 219 -16.15 -14.50 -8.72
CA LEU A 219 -15.27 -13.55 -9.41
C LEU A 219 -14.52 -12.65 -8.41
N ALA A 220 -15.24 -12.06 -7.45
CA ALA A 220 -14.66 -11.20 -6.41
C ALA A 220 -13.72 -11.98 -5.47
N SER A 221 -14.05 -13.23 -5.14
CA SER A 221 -13.25 -14.07 -4.23
C SER A 221 -11.84 -14.32 -4.75
N TYR A 222 -11.63 -14.37 -6.08
CA TYR A 222 -10.30 -14.55 -6.66
C TYR A 222 -9.31 -13.44 -6.31
N LYS A 223 -9.79 -12.24 -5.92
CA LYS A 223 -8.92 -11.18 -5.35
C LYS A 223 -8.29 -11.62 -4.04
N ILE A 224 -9.11 -12.16 -3.13
CA ILE A 224 -8.66 -12.68 -1.83
C ILE A 224 -7.77 -13.91 -2.04
N VAL A 225 -8.16 -14.81 -2.95
CA VAL A 225 -7.37 -16.00 -3.26
C VAL A 225 -5.99 -15.64 -3.83
N LYS A 226 -5.92 -14.69 -4.78
CA LYS A 226 -4.64 -14.20 -5.33
C LYS A 226 -3.78 -13.60 -4.23
N GLU A 227 -4.35 -12.73 -3.40
CA GLU A 227 -3.67 -12.15 -2.24
C GLU A 227 -3.10 -13.24 -1.32
N MET A 228 -3.90 -14.26 -0.96
CA MET A 228 -3.45 -15.38 -0.12
C MET A 228 -2.28 -16.15 -0.75
N VAL A 229 -2.36 -16.45 -2.05
CA VAL A 229 -1.26 -17.12 -2.77
C VAL A 229 0.00 -16.26 -2.72
N LEU A 230 -0.11 -14.95 -2.97
CA LEU A 230 1.02 -14.05 -2.94
C LEU A 230 1.61 -13.88 -1.53
N LEU A 231 0.81 -13.68 -0.49
CA LEU A 231 1.27 -13.59 0.91
C LEU A 231 2.05 -14.85 1.35
N GLN A 232 1.71 -16.02 0.78
CA GLN A 232 2.40 -17.26 1.09
C GLN A 232 3.72 -17.43 0.33
N ARG A 233 3.76 -16.97 -0.92
CA ARG A 233 4.92 -17.09 -1.82
C ARG A 233 5.95 -16.00 -1.56
N LEU A 234 5.50 -14.80 -1.21
CA LEU A 234 6.31 -13.63 -0.90
C LEU A 234 6.48 -13.50 0.62
N ARG A 235 7.51 -14.16 1.16
CA ARG A 235 7.79 -14.18 2.60
C ARG A 235 8.88 -13.18 2.95
N HIS A 236 8.49 -12.10 3.60
CA HIS A 236 9.39 -11.03 4.02
C HIS A 236 8.85 -10.36 5.30
N PRO A 237 9.69 -9.85 6.23
CA PRO A 237 9.22 -9.19 7.46
C PRO A 237 8.24 -8.04 7.22
N ASN A 238 8.40 -7.33 6.09
CA ASN A 238 7.56 -6.20 5.68
C ASN A 238 6.38 -6.59 4.76
N ILE A 239 6.01 -7.87 4.71
CA ILE A 239 4.78 -8.38 4.09
C ILE A 239 3.91 -8.97 5.19
N LEU A 240 2.62 -8.66 5.19
CA LEU A 240 1.68 -9.14 6.19
C LEU A 240 1.64 -10.68 6.22
N GLN A 241 1.53 -11.28 7.41
CA GLN A 241 1.48 -12.73 7.51
C GLN A 241 0.07 -13.29 7.24
N LEU A 242 -0.03 -14.30 6.37
CA LEU A 242 -1.19 -15.18 6.26
C LEU A 242 -1.10 -16.29 7.31
N HIS A 243 -2.08 -16.38 8.22
CA HIS A 243 -2.13 -17.42 9.24
C HIS A 243 -2.97 -18.63 8.82
N GLY A 244 -3.96 -18.41 7.97
CA GLY A 244 -4.92 -19.43 7.60
C GLY A 244 -6.02 -18.91 6.69
N TYR A 245 -6.95 -19.80 6.35
CA TYR A 245 -8.16 -19.46 5.63
C TYR A 245 -9.25 -20.48 5.92
N CYS A 246 -10.49 -20.12 5.61
CA CYS A 246 -11.63 -20.99 5.77
C CYS A 246 -12.60 -20.83 4.60
N TYR A 247 -13.07 -21.97 4.08
CA TYR A 247 -14.26 -22.05 3.24
C TYR A 247 -15.43 -22.56 4.09
N GLN A 248 -16.52 -21.79 4.16
CA GLN A 248 -17.75 -22.13 4.88
C GLN A 248 -18.96 -21.79 4.02
N ASP A 249 -19.98 -22.62 4.07
CA ASP A 249 -21.26 -22.30 3.43
C ASP A 249 -21.95 -21.16 4.18
N SER A 250 -22.46 -20.19 3.43
CA SER A 250 -23.39 -19.17 3.92
C SER A 250 -24.82 -19.55 3.50
N ASN A 251 -25.82 -18.84 4.03
CA ASN A 251 -27.22 -19.12 3.69
C ASN A 251 -27.50 -19.00 2.18
N ASP A 252 -26.79 -18.10 1.49
CA ASP A 252 -27.06 -17.74 0.10
C ASP A 252 -26.00 -18.26 -0.88
N ILE A 253 -24.81 -18.62 -0.40
CA ILE A 253 -23.65 -19.00 -1.22
C ILE A 253 -22.84 -20.10 -0.53
N SER A 254 -22.61 -21.20 -1.23
CA SER A 254 -21.68 -22.27 -0.80
C SER A 254 -20.22 -21.82 -0.93
N ASP A 255 -19.33 -22.37 -0.11
CA ASP A 255 -17.88 -22.10 -0.17
C ASP A 255 -17.49 -20.61 -0.03
N THR A 256 -18.10 -19.89 0.90
CA THR A 256 -17.63 -18.53 1.22
C THR A 256 -16.25 -18.55 1.88
N LEU A 257 -15.31 -17.80 1.30
CA LEU A 257 -13.92 -17.67 1.71
C LEU A 257 -13.74 -16.55 2.74
N THR A 258 -13.03 -16.88 3.82
CA THR A 258 -12.44 -15.93 4.77
C THR A 258 -10.95 -16.20 4.90
N ALA A 259 -10.12 -15.19 4.62
CA ALA A 259 -8.68 -15.22 4.89
C ALA A 259 -8.38 -14.72 6.31
N ILE A 260 -7.42 -15.35 6.98
CA ILE A 260 -7.03 -15.04 8.36
C ILE A 260 -5.59 -14.51 8.32
N THR A 261 -5.40 -13.22 8.59
CA THR A 261 -4.10 -12.56 8.51
C THR A 261 -3.69 -11.95 9.84
N GLU A 262 -2.41 -11.60 9.94
CA GLU A 262 -1.88 -10.73 10.99
C GLU A 262 -2.69 -9.43 11.06
N LEU A 263 -2.91 -8.93 12.29
CA LEU A 263 -3.58 -7.66 12.53
C LEU A 263 -2.53 -6.54 12.62
N GLY A 264 -2.70 -5.50 11.81
CA GLY A 264 -1.90 -4.27 11.90
C GLY A 264 -2.78 -3.03 12.09
N SER A 265 -2.18 -1.96 12.60
CA SER A 265 -2.84 -0.67 12.70
C SER A 265 -2.74 0.08 11.37
N PRO A 266 -3.81 0.75 10.90
CA PRO A 266 -3.76 1.57 9.69
C PRO A 266 -2.63 2.60 9.72
N LEU A 267 -1.99 2.80 8.58
CA LEU A 267 -0.93 3.80 8.44
C LEU A 267 -1.55 5.18 8.17
N GLU A 268 -1.57 6.03 9.20
CA GLU A 268 -2.08 7.40 9.11
C GLU A 268 -0.96 8.42 8.98
N MET A 269 -0.96 9.19 7.89
CA MET A 269 0.18 10.07 7.59
C MET A 269 0.29 11.27 8.54
N ILE A 270 -0.84 11.80 9.00
CA ILE A 270 -0.85 12.88 10.01
C ILE A 270 -0.24 12.37 11.32
N GLN A 271 -0.61 11.16 11.76
CA GLN A 271 -0.05 10.57 12.98
C GLN A 271 1.44 10.31 12.82
N LEU A 272 1.87 9.78 11.67
CA LEU A 272 3.29 9.54 11.38
C LEU A 272 4.12 10.83 11.39
N LEU A 273 3.61 11.94 10.86
CA LEU A 273 4.32 13.23 10.91
C LEU A 273 4.47 13.78 12.33
N GLN A 274 3.69 13.27 13.29
CA GLN A 274 3.77 13.62 14.71
C GLN A 274 4.68 12.69 15.52
N THR A 275 5.19 11.60 14.93
CA THR A 275 6.14 10.71 15.61
C THR A 275 7.58 11.21 15.49
N SER A 276 8.47 10.58 16.28
CA SER A 276 9.89 10.87 16.26
C SER A 276 10.46 10.68 14.84
N TRP A 277 11.53 11.42 14.51
CA TRP A 277 12.24 11.19 13.25
C TRP A 277 12.74 9.75 13.14
N GLU A 278 13.18 9.17 14.25
CA GLU A 278 13.68 7.81 14.32
C GLU A 278 12.61 6.76 13.94
N ASP A 279 11.36 6.94 14.39
CA ASP A 279 10.25 6.07 14.00
C ASP A 279 9.86 6.27 12.53
N ARG A 280 9.82 7.53 12.06
CA ARG A 280 9.60 7.82 10.63
C ARG A 280 10.66 7.20 9.73
N PHE A 281 11.92 7.26 10.17
CA PHE A 281 13.03 6.61 9.48
C PHE A 281 12.85 5.08 9.46
N ARG A 282 12.37 4.46 10.56
CA ARG A 282 12.03 3.03 10.60
C ARG A 282 11.00 2.64 9.55
N ILE A 283 9.98 3.49 9.34
CA ILE A 283 8.95 3.28 8.31
C ILE A 283 9.57 3.31 6.91
N CYS A 284 10.40 4.31 6.61
CA CYS A 284 11.10 4.40 5.31
C CYS A 284 12.06 3.22 5.08
N LEU A 285 12.76 2.78 6.12
CA LEU A 285 13.67 1.64 6.06
C LEU A 285 12.91 0.32 5.85
N SER A 286 11.78 0.14 6.54
CA SER A 286 10.87 -1.00 6.33
C SER A 286 10.38 -1.04 4.88
N LEU A 287 10.02 0.12 4.33
CA LEU A 287 9.56 0.24 2.95
C LEU A 287 10.68 -0.06 1.94
N VAL A 288 11.88 0.48 2.11
CA VAL A 288 12.98 0.21 1.15
C VAL A 288 13.40 -1.27 1.17
N ARG A 289 13.42 -1.91 2.35
CA ARG A 289 13.69 -3.35 2.46
C ARG A 289 12.62 -4.19 1.77
N LEU A 290 11.34 -3.82 1.94
CA LEU A 290 10.25 -4.42 1.19
C LEU A 290 10.47 -4.29 -0.31
N LEU A 291 10.72 -3.09 -0.81
CA LEU A 291 10.88 -2.85 -2.25
C LEU A 291 12.09 -3.56 -2.83
N HIS A 292 13.20 -3.61 -2.10
CA HIS A 292 14.38 -4.39 -2.48
C HIS A 292 14.04 -5.88 -2.62
N TYR A 293 13.27 -6.43 -1.68
CA TYR A 293 12.79 -7.82 -1.77
C TYR A 293 11.84 -8.02 -2.96
N LEU A 294 10.92 -7.09 -3.23
CA LEU A 294 9.97 -7.20 -4.33
C LEU A 294 10.65 -7.14 -5.71
N ALA A 295 11.67 -6.30 -5.88
CA ALA A 295 12.46 -6.24 -7.10
C ALA A 295 13.22 -7.55 -7.37
N HIS A 296 13.68 -8.22 -6.31
CA HIS A 296 14.45 -9.47 -6.35
C HIS A 296 13.62 -10.71 -5.97
N SER A 297 12.30 -10.62 -6.10
CA SER A 297 11.41 -11.67 -5.60
C SER A 297 11.63 -12.99 -6.35
N PRO A 298 11.43 -14.15 -5.69
CA PRO A 298 11.53 -15.46 -6.33
C PRO A 298 10.50 -15.67 -7.45
N LEU A 299 9.48 -14.82 -7.55
CA LEU A 299 8.48 -14.84 -8.61
C LEU A 299 8.84 -13.95 -9.82
N GLY A 300 9.95 -13.21 -9.75
CA GLY A 300 10.24 -12.07 -10.62
C GLY A 300 9.97 -10.73 -9.91
N SER A 301 10.34 -9.64 -10.58
CA SER A 301 10.17 -8.26 -10.08
C SER A 301 8.68 -7.94 -9.92
N VAL A 302 8.26 -7.69 -8.67
CA VAL A 302 6.86 -7.45 -8.32
C VAL A 302 6.56 -5.94 -8.34
N THR A 303 5.55 -5.52 -9.09
CA THR A 303 4.96 -4.17 -9.02
C THR A 303 3.71 -4.16 -8.15
N LEU A 304 3.57 -3.12 -7.32
CA LEU A 304 2.35 -2.84 -6.56
C LEU A 304 1.53 -1.82 -7.36
N LEU A 305 0.55 -2.28 -8.14
CA LEU A 305 -0.25 -1.38 -8.99
C LEU A 305 -1.10 -0.41 -8.16
N ASP A 306 -1.53 -0.84 -6.98
CA ASP A 306 -2.21 0.01 -6.00
C ASP A 306 -1.28 0.48 -4.88
N PHE A 307 -0.18 1.14 -5.23
CA PHE A 307 0.72 1.70 -4.23
C PHE A 307 0.11 2.96 -3.61
N ARG A 308 -0.48 2.86 -2.40
CA ARG A 308 -0.97 4.02 -1.62
C ARG A 308 -0.69 3.79 -0.14
N PRO A 309 -0.56 4.85 0.69
CA PRO A 309 -0.34 4.70 2.14
C PRO A 309 -1.34 3.76 2.84
N ARG A 310 -2.61 3.76 2.40
CA ARG A 310 -3.67 2.90 2.93
C ARG A 310 -3.47 1.40 2.67
N GLN A 311 -2.60 1.02 1.73
CA GLN A 311 -2.24 -0.37 1.46
C GLN A 311 -1.10 -0.91 2.34
N PHE A 312 -0.72 -0.12 3.35
CA PHE A 312 0.25 -0.48 4.36
C PHE A 312 -0.36 -0.37 5.75
N VAL A 313 0.12 -1.23 6.65
CA VAL A 313 -0.19 -1.22 8.07
C VAL A 313 1.10 -1.17 8.89
N ILE A 314 0.98 -0.78 10.14
CA ILE A 314 2.08 -0.84 11.11
C ILE A 314 1.85 -2.04 12.03
N VAL A 315 2.88 -2.87 12.17
CA VAL A 315 2.90 -3.96 13.15
C VAL A 315 4.20 -3.89 13.93
N ASN A 316 4.11 -3.74 15.25
CA ASN A 316 5.29 -3.62 16.14
C ASN A 316 6.29 -2.53 15.70
N GLY A 317 5.77 -1.43 15.15
CA GLY A 317 6.54 -0.29 14.65
C GLY A 317 7.16 -0.48 13.25
N GLU A 318 6.91 -1.60 12.58
CA GLU A 318 7.37 -1.83 11.20
C GLU A 318 6.22 -1.65 10.20
N LEU A 319 6.54 -1.07 9.05
CA LEU A 319 5.61 -0.99 7.93
C LEU A 319 5.51 -2.35 7.24
N LYS A 320 4.29 -2.79 6.96
CA LYS A 320 4.01 -4.00 6.19
C LYS A 320 2.98 -3.73 5.10
N VAL A 321 3.17 -4.28 3.90
CA VAL A 321 2.13 -4.28 2.86
C VAL A 321 1.04 -5.29 3.23
N THR A 322 -0.23 -4.87 3.12
CA THR A 322 -1.40 -5.72 3.48
C THR A 322 -2.22 -6.15 2.27
N ASP A 323 -2.19 -5.40 1.17
CA ASP A 323 -3.03 -5.64 0.00
C ASP A 323 -2.16 -5.99 -1.21
N LEU A 324 -2.27 -7.24 -1.70
CA LEU A 324 -1.46 -7.78 -2.79
C LEU A 324 -2.31 -8.31 -3.96
N ASP A 325 -3.62 -8.13 -3.94
CA ASP A 325 -4.49 -8.61 -5.01
C ASP A 325 -4.23 -7.90 -6.35
N ASP A 326 -3.87 -6.63 -6.33
CA ASP A 326 -3.47 -5.84 -7.50
C ASP A 326 -1.97 -5.93 -7.84
N ALA A 327 -1.20 -6.80 -7.16
CA ALA A 327 0.22 -6.97 -7.50
C ALA A 327 0.41 -7.73 -8.83
N SER A 328 1.49 -7.44 -9.53
CA SER A 328 1.90 -8.12 -10.78
C SER A 328 3.39 -8.44 -10.77
N ILE A 329 3.78 -9.54 -11.44
CA ILE A 329 5.18 -9.96 -11.65
C ILE A 329 5.66 -9.79 -13.10
N GLU A 330 4.76 -9.35 -13.99
CA GLU A 330 5.06 -9.20 -15.41
C GLU A 330 5.64 -7.81 -15.66
N GLU A 331 6.77 -7.76 -16.38
CA GLU A 331 7.29 -6.51 -16.92
C GLU A 331 6.49 -6.14 -18.18
N SER A 332 6.38 -4.83 -18.46
CA SER A 332 5.64 -4.36 -19.63
C SER A 332 6.41 -4.69 -20.91
N SER A 333 5.76 -5.31 -21.89
CA SER A 333 6.36 -5.55 -23.20
C SER A 333 6.53 -4.24 -23.99
N CYS A 334 7.59 -4.14 -24.78
CA CYS A 334 7.91 -2.97 -25.59
C CYS A 334 8.53 -3.35 -26.94
N SER A 335 8.38 -2.45 -27.91
CA SER A 335 9.10 -2.46 -29.20
C SER A 335 10.11 -1.31 -29.31
N SER A 336 9.89 -0.25 -28.55
CA SER A 336 10.80 0.90 -28.44
C SER A 336 10.74 1.51 -27.04
N ASN A 337 11.73 2.35 -26.70
CA ASN A 337 11.75 3.05 -25.41
C ASN A 337 10.50 3.90 -25.15
N ARG A 338 9.80 4.36 -26.21
CA ARG A 338 8.56 5.14 -26.08
C ARG A 338 7.42 4.35 -25.44
N ASP A 339 7.44 3.02 -25.57
CA ASP A 339 6.45 2.14 -24.96
C ASP A 339 6.68 2.00 -23.44
N CYS A 340 7.89 2.34 -22.97
CA CYS A 340 8.31 2.27 -21.58
C CYS A 340 8.18 3.62 -20.86
N PHE A 341 7.10 4.33 -21.17
CA PHE A 341 6.76 5.60 -20.55
C PHE A 341 6.06 5.39 -19.20
N MET A 342 6.51 6.10 -18.17
CA MET A 342 5.89 6.15 -16.87
C MET A 342 5.45 7.58 -16.57
N GLU A 343 4.15 7.76 -16.43
CA GLU A 343 3.54 9.03 -16.06
C GLU A 343 3.26 9.09 -14.57
N PHE A 344 3.70 10.18 -13.93
CA PHE A 344 3.31 10.52 -12.57
C PHE A 344 2.85 11.98 -12.51
N PRO A 345 2.02 12.36 -11.50
CA PRO A 345 1.43 13.70 -11.46
C PRO A 345 2.43 14.87 -11.54
N ALA A 346 3.67 14.67 -11.09
CA ALA A 346 4.69 15.72 -11.05
C ALA A 346 5.89 15.46 -11.97
N ARG A 347 6.08 14.23 -12.46
CA ARG A 347 7.28 13.83 -13.22
C ARG A 347 6.96 12.68 -14.17
N ASN A 348 7.67 12.65 -15.29
CA ASN A 348 7.56 11.61 -16.29
C ASN A 348 8.92 10.98 -16.53
N PHE A 349 8.94 9.69 -16.80
CA PHE A 349 10.17 8.94 -17.07
C PHE A 349 9.97 8.04 -18.28
N THR A 350 11.02 7.89 -19.09
CA THR A 350 11.04 6.95 -20.21
C THR A 350 12.19 5.98 -19.97
N LEU A 351 11.86 4.71 -19.75
CA LEU A 351 12.84 3.67 -19.52
C LEU A 351 13.34 3.09 -20.85
N LEU A 352 14.42 2.30 -20.78
CA LEU A 352 14.94 1.59 -21.94
C LEU A 352 14.12 0.32 -22.19
N CYS A 353 13.83 0.05 -23.46
CA CYS A 353 13.31 -1.22 -23.91
C CYS A 353 14.48 -2.20 -24.08
N SER A 354 14.37 -3.38 -23.48
CA SER A 354 15.39 -4.43 -23.59
C SER A 354 15.35 -5.11 -24.95
N VAL A 355 16.40 -5.88 -25.26
CA VAL A 355 16.49 -6.66 -26.51
C VAL A 355 15.46 -7.80 -26.55
N GLU A 356 14.99 -8.26 -25.40
CA GLU A 356 13.92 -9.25 -25.23
C GLU A 356 12.52 -8.66 -25.50
N GLY A 357 12.42 -7.34 -25.64
CA GLY A 357 11.19 -6.60 -25.82
C GLY A 357 10.44 -6.35 -24.52
N GLU A 358 11.15 -6.09 -23.42
CA GLU A 358 10.57 -5.76 -22.11
C GLU A 358 11.15 -4.44 -21.57
N CYS A 359 10.31 -3.65 -20.89
CA CYS A 359 10.74 -2.41 -20.26
C CYS A 359 11.64 -2.69 -19.06
N GLN A 360 12.88 -2.20 -19.11
CA GLN A 360 13.89 -2.53 -18.11
C GLN A 360 13.51 -1.98 -16.73
N SER A 361 13.37 -2.87 -15.75
CA SER A 361 13.10 -2.56 -14.34
C SER A 361 11.88 -1.66 -14.11
N MET A 362 10.85 -1.73 -14.96
CA MET A 362 9.70 -0.84 -14.87
C MET A 362 8.92 -1.06 -13.57
N ASN A 363 8.79 -2.31 -13.14
CA ASN A 363 8.12 -2.66 -11.87
C ASN A 363 8.85 -2.07 -10.65
N GLU A 364 10.17 -2.23 -10.59
CA GLU A 364 11.01 -1.67 -9.54
C GLU A 364 10.93 -0.14 -9.50
N LYS A 365 11.13 0.52 -10.65
CA LYS A 365 11.16 1.98 -10.75
C LYS A 365 9.80 2.59 -10.41
N ARG A 366 8.69 1.95 -10.78
CA ARG A 366 7.34 2.41 -10.41
C ARG A 366 7.11 2.33 -8.90
N ASN A 367 7.50 1.22 -8.27
CA ASN A 367 7.43 1.10 -6.81
C ASN A 367 8.31 2.14 -6.09
N LEU A 368 9.55 2.32 -6.57
CA LEU A 368 10.53 3.22 -5.97
C LEU A 368 10.07 4.68 -6.03
N TYR A 369 9.56 5.13 -7.17
CA TYR A 369 9.02 6.48 -7.29
C TYR A 369 7.78 6.69 -6.40
N ASN A 370 6.92 5.68 -6.29
CA ASN A 370 5.78 5.73 -5.38
C ASN A 370 6.21 5.82 -3.90
N ALA A 371 7.26 5.10 -3.49
CA ALA A 371 7.86 5.25 -2.16
C ALA A 371 8.41 6.67 -1.94
N TYR A 372 9.10 7.22 -2.93
CA TYR A 372 9.56 8.60 -2.88
C TYR A 372 8.41 9.57 -2.63
N ARG A 373 7.40 9.58 -3.51
CA ARG A 373 6.36 10.61 -3.51
C ARG A 373 5.43 10.55 -2.30
N PHE A 374 5.19 9.37 -1.75
CA PHE A 374 4.26 9.19 -0.64
C PHE A 374 4.93 9.17 0.73
N PHE A 375 6.19 8.76 0.81
CA PHE A 375 6.87 8.54 2.08
C PHE A 375 8.14 9.37 2.19
N PHE A 376 9.12 9.20 1.29
CA PHE A 376 10.47 9.73 1.54
C PHE A 376 10.51 11.25 1.58
N THR A 377 9.76 11.92 0.71
CA THR A 377 9.65 13.40 0.68
C THR A 377 9.19 13.99 2.01
N TYR A 378 8.31 13.29 2.73
CA TYR A 378 7.68 13.79 3.96
C TYR A 378 8.31 13.23 5.23
N LEU A 379 8.83 12.01 5.19
CA LEU A 379 9.25 11.29 6.39
C LEU A 379 10.74 11.42 6.67
N LEU A 380 11.60 11.48 5.64
CA LEU A 380 13.05 11.49 5.81
C LEU A 380 13.62 12.85 6.26
N PRO A 381 13.32 14.00 5.62
CA PRO A 381 14.06 15.24 5.88
C PRO A 381 13.59 15.97 7.14
N HIS A 382 12.30 15.90 7.46
CA HIS A 382 11.71 16.70 8.53
C HIS A 382 12.24 16.29 9.91
N SER A 383 12.80 17.25 10.65
CA SER A 383 13.41 17.07 11.98
C SER A 383 14.52 16.01 12.07
N ALA A 384 15.17 15.68 10.94
CA ALA A 384 16.33 14.81 10.95
C ALA A 384 17.53 15.47 11.66
N PRO A 385 18.42 14.68 12.29
CA PRO A 385 19.68 15.18 12.83
C PRO A 385 20.46 15.95 11.78
N SER A 386 20.93 17.16 12.13
CA SER A 386 21.52 18.11 11.18
C SER A 386 22.70 17.53 10.39
N SER A 387 23.51 16.66 11.01
CA SER A 387 24.64 16.00 10.36
C SER A 387 24.25 14.92 9.34
N LEU A 388 23.03 14.36 9.45
CA LEU A 388 22.51 13.37 8.50
C LEU A 388 21.74 14.00 7.33
N ARG A 389 21.27 15.25 7.48
CA ARG A 389 20.47 15.94 6.46
C ARG A 389 21.09 15.93 5.06
N PRO A 390 22.39 16.24 4.85
CA PRO A 390 22.96 16.23 3.51
C PRO A 390 22.85 14.87 2.82
N LEU A 391 23.04 13.77 3.57
CA LEU A 391 22.92 12.42 3.02
C LEU A 391 21.46 12.08 2.70
N LEU A 392 20.53 12.48 3.57
CA LEU A 392 19.09 12.29 3.34
C LEU A 392 18.59 13.07 2.12
N ASP A 393 19.05 14.30 1.93
CA ASP A 393 18.69 15.13 0.77
C ASP A 393 19.17 14.49 -0.53
N VAL A 394 20.38 13.93 -0.56
CA VAL A 394 20.89 13.17 -1.70
C VAL A 394 20.02 11.94 -1.97
N ILE A 395 19.66 11.18 -0.94
CA ILE A 395 18.78 9.99 -1.09
C ILE A 395 17.42 10.40 -1.68
N VAL A 396 16.77 11.40 -1.09
CA VAL A 396 15.45 11.87 -1.53
C VAL A 396 15.51 12.36 -2.97
N ASN A 397 16.53 13.14 -3.34
CA ASN A 397 16.67 13.67 -4.69
C ASN A 397 16.98 12.57 -5.72
N ALA A 398 17.96 11.71 -5.45
CA ALA A 398 18.34 10.64 -6.38
C ALA A 398 17.20 9.62 -6.59
N THR A 399 16.43 9.34 -5.54
CA THR A 399 15.22 8.49 -5.63
C THR A 399 14.12 9.18 -6.44
N GLY A 400 13.87 10.47 -6.18
CA GLY A 400 12.84 11.24 -6.86
C GLY A 400 13.10 11.45 -8.34
N GLU A 401 14.37 11.58 -8.74
CA GLU A 401 14.80 11.67 -10.14
C GLU A 401 15.02 10.28 -10.78
N LEU A 402 14.75 9.19 -10.04
CA LEU A 402 15.01 7.80 -10.45
C LEU A 402 16.44 7.55 -10.97
N GLN A 403 17.40 8.37 -10.53
CA GLN A 403 18.83 8.22 -10.84
C GLN A 403 19.39 6.95 -10.20
N TRP A 404 18.83 6.55 -9.06
CA TRP A 404 19.17 5.31 -8.37
C TRP A 404 18.12 4.23 -8.61
N GLY A 405 18.57 2.98 -8.60
CA GLY A 405 17.72 1.82 -8.43
C GLY A 405 17.43 1.58 -6.95
N ILE A 406 16.75 0.48 -6.68
CA ILE A 406 16.41 0.06 -5.34
C ILE A 406 17.65 -0.36 -4.54
N ASP A 407 18.66 -0.93 -5.20
CA ASP A 407 19.89 -1.41 -4.56
C ASP A 407 20.68 -0.24 -3.96
N GLU A 408 20.93 0.81 -4.74
CA GLU A 408 21.65 1.99 -4.24
C GLU A 408 20.82 2.71 -3.16
N THR A 409 19.51 2.84 -3.37
CA THR A 409 18.62 3.49 -2.38
C THR A 409 18.63 2.75 -1.05
N ALA A 410 18.53 1.41 -1.08
CA ALA A 410 18.60 0.57 0.11
C ALA A 410 19.96 0.68 0.79
N ALA A 411 21.06 0.58 0.04
CA ALA A 411 22.42 0.70 0.58
C ALA A 411 22.65 2.04 1.30
N HIS A 412 22.16 3.14 0.72
CA HIS A 412 22.30 4.46 1.34
C HIS A 412 21.42 4.63 2.58
N LEU A 413 20.20 4.09 2.61
CA LEU A 413 19.37 4.11 3.82
C LEU A 413 19.97 3.21 4.93
N GLU A 414 20.53 2.05 4.61
CA GLU A 414 21.25 1.22 5.58
C GLU A 414 22.51 1.94 6.11
N ARG A 415 23.19 2.72 5.26
CA ARG A 415 24.30 3.58 5.71
C ARG A 415 23.83 4.64 6.71
N VAL A 416 22.70 5.29 6.47
CA VAL A 416 22.11 6.23 7.44
C VAL A 416 21.82 5.53 8.76
N LEU A 417 21.22 4.34 8.73
CA LEU A 417 20.97 3.54 9.92
C LEU A 417 22.28 3.26 10.68
N HIS A 418 23.31 2.81 9.97
CA HIS A 418 24.60 2.51 10.57
C HIS A 418 25.23 3.73 11.24
N LEU A 419 25.23 4.88 10.57
CA LEU A 419 25.74 6.14 11.13
C LEU A 419 24.96 6.55 12.38
N TYR A 420 23.63 6.44 12.36
CA TYR A 420 22.77 6.77 13.49
C TYR A 420 23.00 5.82 14.69
N LYS A 421 22.97 4.50 14.47
CA LYS A 421 23.14 3.48 15.51
C LYS A 421 24.53 3.48 16.16
N SER A 422 25.56 3.88 15.42
CA SER A 422 26.94 3.91 15.90
C SER A 422 27.32 5.23 16.58
N GLY A 423 26.45 6.24 16.52
CA GLY A 423 26.76 7.59 16.99
C GLY A 423 27.79 8.34 16.13
N MET A 424 28.22 7.78 15.00
CA MET A 424 29.21 8.41 14.12
C MET A 424 28.72 9.75 13.55
N TYR A 425 27.40 9.95 13.45
CA TYR A 425 26.80 11.22 13.05
C TYR A 425 27.08 12.38 14.03
N LEU A 426 27.58 12.09 15.24
CA LEU A 426 27.91 13.06 16.27
C LEU A 426 29.38 13.50 16.27
N GLN A 427 30.26 12.86 15.47
CA GLN A 427 31.72 13.07 15.54
C GLN A 427 32.18 14.50 15.22
N ASN A 428 31.38 15.28 14.47
CA ASN A 428 31.68 16.68 14.15
C ASN A 428 31.07 17.68 15.14
N ILE A 429 30.45 17.21 16.24
CA ILE A 429 29.95 18.08 17.30
C ILE A 429 31.10 18.37 18.27
N THR A 430 32.05 19.16 17.82
CA THR A 430 33.09 19.79 18.65
C THR A 430 32.59 21.12 19.19
N ARG A 431 31.41 21.15 19.80
CA ARG A 431 30.99 22.32 20.58
C ARG A 431 31.56 22.19 21.99
N LYS A 432 32.38 23.18 22.38
CA LYS A 432 32.68 23.43 23.79
C LYS A 432 31.34 23.60 24.50
N THR A 433 31.03 22.70 25.44
CA THR A 433 29.90 22.85 26.34
C THR A 433 30.02 24.22 27.03
N ASN A 434 28.99 25.06 26.92
CA ASN A 434 29.00 26.38 27.57
C ASN A 434 28.76 26.28 29.08
N SER A 435 28.37 25.10 29.56
CA SER A 435 27.79 24.89 30.89
C SER A 435 28.46 23.71 31.62
N ASP A 436 28.75 23.86 32.91
CA ASP A 436 29.28 22.79 33.76
C ASP A 436 28.16 21.83 34.22
N TYR A 437 27.88 20.79 33.43
CA TYR A 437 26.93 19.74 33.83
C TYR A 437 27.51 18.83 34.93
N LYS A 438 26.75 18.63 36.01
CA LYS A 438 27.10 17.70 37.10
C LYS A 438 26.13 16.54 37.18
N LYS A 439 26.64 15.31 37.23
CA LYS A 439 25.82 14.10 37.41
C LYS A 439 25.31 14.00 38.84
N LEU A 440 23.99 13.96 39.01
CA LEU A 440 23.33 13.77 40.31
C LEU A 440 22.73 12.35 40.42
N PRO A 441 23.34 11.43 41.17
CA PRO A 441 22.81 10.07 41.33
C PRO A 441 21.54 10.07 42.19
N LYS A 442 20.51 9.32 41.76
CA LYS A 442 19.25 9.11 42.50
C LYS A 442 18.47 10.39 42.87
N ALA A 443 18.72 11.50 42.17
CA ALA A 443 17.96 12.73 42.35
C ALA A 443 16.62 12.65 41.60
N ALA A 444 15.53 13.05 42.27
CA ALA A 444 14.23 13.26 41.65
C ALA A 444 14.07 14.76 41.35
N ILE A 445 13.85 15.10 40.09
CA ILE A 445 13.53 16.49 39.69
C ILE A 445 12.01 16.64 39.82
N LEU A 446 11.57 17.36 40.86
CA LEU A 446 10.16 17.49 41.27
C LEU A 446 9.30 18.43 40.39
N ASN A 447 9.82 18.88 39.24
CA ASN A 447 9.14 19.84 38.37
C ASN A 447 8.40 19.19 37.18
N GLU A 448 7.43 19.94 36.65
CA GLU A 448 6.62 19.57 35.49
C GLU A 448 7.50 19.33 34.25
N ASP A 449 7.23 18.23 33.56
CA ASP A 449 7.78 17.97 32.24
C ASP A 449 7.28 19.02 31.25
N TYR A 450 8.16 19.87 30.71
CA TYR A 450 7.74 20.72 29.59
C TYR A 450 7.58 19.85 28.35
N ARG A 451 6.67 20.27 27.47
CA ARG A 451 6.38 19.58 26.22
C ARG A 451 7.37 20.05 25.15
N CYS A 452 8.00 19.11 24.46
CA CYS A 452 8.72 19.39 23.23
C CYS A 452 8.08 18.60 22.09
N TRP A 453 8.27 19.07 20.86
CA TRP A 453 7.73 18.41 19.68
C TRP A 453 8.81 18.33 18.59
N PRO A 454 8.99 17.16 17.95
CA PRO A 454 8.34 15.87 18.22
C PRO A 454 8.91 15.17 19.48
N SER A 455 8.09 14.33 20.14
CA SER A 455 8.49 13.57 21.33
C SER A 455 7.81 12.19 21.39
N TYR A 456 8.48 11.21 21.99
CA TYR A 456 7.91 9.89 22.30
C TYR A 456 6.79 9.93 23.34
N HIS A 457 6.62 11.04 24.08
CA HIS A 457 5.58 11.19 25.07
C HIS A 457 4.79 12.50 24.85
N HIS A 458 3.47 12.43 24.79
CA HIS A 458 2.63 13.60 24.49
C HIS A 458 2.48 14.57 25.67
N LYS A 459 2.78 14.13 26.90
CA LYS A 459 2.69 14.95 28.13
C LYS A 459 4.02 15.51 28.61
N GLY A 460 5.14 15.18 27.98
CA GLY A 460 6.47 15.61 28.41
C GLY A 460 7.52 15.47 27.31
N CYS A 461 8.72 15.98 27.50
CA CYS A 461 9.78 15.92 26.49
C CYS A 461 10.64 14.66 26.66
N LEU A 462 10.23 13.57 26.01
CA LEU A 462 11.02 12.33 25.88
C LEU A 462 11.64 12.25 24.48
N LEU A 463 12.97 12.27 24.40
CA LEU A 463 13.75 12.28 23.16
C LEU A 463 14.76 11.12 23.13
N SER A 464 15.09 10.65 21.94
CA SER A 464 16.13 9.63 21.73
C SER A 464 17.50 10.29 21.64
N VAL A 465 18.46 9.75 22.38
CA VAL A 465 19.86 10.17 22.37
C VAL A 465 20.80 8.97 22.44
N PHE A 466 21.90 9.04 21.72
CA PHE A 466 22.93 8.03 21.65
C PHE A 466 23.75 7.96 22.95
N ASP A 467 24.25 9.11 23.43
CA ASP A 467 25.07 9.20 24.64
C ASP A 467 24.78 10.44 25.49
N VAL A 468 25.52 10.58 26.60
CA VAL A 468 25.37 11.71 27.54
C VAL A 468 25.72 13.05 26.88
N ARG A 469 26.63 13.05 25.89
CA ARG A 469 27.08 14.29 25.23
C ARG A 469 25.96 14.82 24.33
N GLU A 470 25.35 13.95 23.53
CA GLU A 470 24.17 14.33 22.75
C GLU A 470 23.03 14.78 23.66
N ALA A 471 22.86 14.15 24.83
CA ALA A 471 21.85 14.55 25.80
C ALA A 471 22.06 15.99 26.32
N ILE A 472 23.32 16.37 26.55
CA ILE A 472 23.71 17.73 26.91
C ILE A 472 23.39 18.68 25.74
N ASP A 473 23.80 18.35 24.52
CA ASP A 473 23.58 19.19 23.34
C ASP A 473 22.08 19.43 23.08
N VAL A 474 21.25 18.39 23.24
CA VAL A 474 19.79 18.47 23.13
C VAL A 474 19.23 19.39 24.21
N CYS A 475 19.70 19.29 25.46
CA CYS A 475 19.28 20.19 26.53
C CYS A 475 19.69 21.64 26.24
N GLU A 476 20.96 21.89 25.90
CA GLU A 476 21.45 23.23 25.57
C GLU A 476 20.74 23.86 24.36
N SER A 477 20.21 23.05 23.44
CA SER A 477 19.41 23.53 22.31
C SER A 477 18.00 24.03 22.70
N HIS A 478 17.51 23.65 23.89
CA HIS A 478 16.21 24.08 24.42
C HIS A 478 16.40 25.16 25.48
N SER A 479 15.93 26.37 25.21
CA SER A 479 16.05 27.51 26.13
C SER A 479 15.42 27.29 27.51
N GLN A 480 14.47 26.36 27.63
CA GLN A 480 13.78 26.01 28.88
C GLN A 480 14.45 24.83 29.61
N CYS A 481 15.41 24.15 29.00
CA CYS A 481 16.07 23.02 29.65
C CYS A 481 17.07 23.53 30.70
N SER A 482 16.98 22.96 31.90
CA SER A 482 17.99 23.20 32.94
C SER A 482 18.56 21.89 33.50
N ALA A 483 17.91 20.77 33.24
CA ALA A 483 18.35 19.44 33.63
C ALA A 483 17.71 18.37 32.74
N PHE A 484 18.21 17.14 32.81
CA PHE A 484 17.60 16.01 32.13
C PHE A 484 17.84 14.70 32.88
N VAL A 485 16.99 13.71 32.61
CA VAL A 485 17.09 12.36 33.16
C VAL A 485 17.31 11.39 32.02
N LEU A 486 18.41 10.65 32.05
CA LEU A 486 18.60 9.49 31.17
C LEU A 486 17.83 8.31 31.74
N THR A 487 16.88 7.80 30.97
CA THR A 487 16.05 6.65 31.37
C THR A 487 16.75 5.33 31.01
N ASN A 488 16.22 4.23 31.55
CA ASN A 488 16.64 2.88 31.16
C ASN A 488 15.90 2.37 29.91
N GLN A 489 15.02 3.18 29.32
CA GLN A 489 14.31 2.82 28.09
C GLN A 489 15.24 3.01 26.90
N THR A 490 15.20 2.05 25.96
CA THR A 490 15.92 2.13 24.70
C THR A 490 14.95 2.10 23.53
N THR A 491 15.30 2.82 22.46
CA THR A 491 14.56 2.79 21.20
C THR A 491 14.91 1.55 20.37
N TRP A 492 14.29 1.39 19.21
CA TRP A 492 14.54 0.24 18.32
C TRP A 492 15.95 0.26 17.70
N THR A 493 16.63 1.42 17.68
CA THR A 493 18.04 1.53 17.31
C THR A 493 19.00 1.20 18.45
N GLY A 494 18.49 1.04 19.68
CA GLY A 494 19.30 0.83 20.89
C GLY A 494 19.74 2.12 21.57
N ASN A 495 19.32 3.29 21.08
CA ASN A 495 19.58 4.58 21.69
C ASN A 495 18.82 4.72 23.02
N LYS A 496 19.37 5.49 23.97
CA LYS A 496 18.71 5.74 25.26
C LYS A 496 17.67 6.84 25.12
N CYS A 497 16.57 6.72 25.86
CA CYS A 497 15.62 7.81 25.95
C CYS A 497 16.00 8.78 27.07
N GLN A 498 16.03 10.08 26.76
CA GLN A 498 16.24 11.19 27.68
C GLN A 498 14.93 11.92 27.92
N GLN A 499 14.60 12.13 29.20
CA GLN A 499 13.50 12.98 29.63
C GLN A 499 14.08 14.36 29.98
N VAL A 500 13.72 15.38 29.21
CA VAL A 500 14.20 16.75 29.39
C VAL A 500 13.35 17.46 30.45
N LYS A 501 14.00 18.16 31.39
CA LYS A 501 13.35 18.76 32.57
C LYS A 501 13.64 20.26 32.66
N VAL A 502 12.65 21.03 33.14
CA VAL A 502 12.83 22.44 33.51
C VAL A 502 13.16 22.52 35.00
N THR A 503 14.16 23.33 35.36
CA THR A 503 14.31 23.79 36.75
C THR A 503 13.85 25.23 36.79
N ILE A 504 12.66 25.51 37.35
CA ILE A 504 12.32 26.88 37.76
C ILE A 504 13.26 27.17 38.93
N ASN A 505 14.08 28.21 38.77
CA ASN A 505 15.08 28.70 39.72
C ASN A 505 14.81 28.29 41.18
N LEU A 506 15.76 27.55 41.78
CA LEU A 506 15.90 27.47 43.23
C LEU A 506 16.48 28.78 43.76
#